data_AF-A0A497A7K5-F1
#
_entry.id   AF-A0A497A7K5-F1
#
_cell.length_a   1.000
_cell.length_b   1.000
_cell.length_c   1.000
_cell.angle_alpha   90.00
_cell.angle_beta   90.00
_cell.angle_gamma   90.00
#
_symmetry.space_group_name_H-M   'P 1'
#
loop_
_entity.id
_entity.type
_entity.pdbx_description
1 polymer ?
#
loop_
_entity_poly.entity_id
_entity_poly.type
_entity_poly.pdbx_seq_one_letter_code
_entity_poly.pdbx_strand_id
1 'polypeptide(L)' 'MRERAAAIIKVADGQAARQVAHHGLLKRRDKNTVCEWVRRYQAEGLKGLQIKPGRGRKPAFFPSAGNKRGRSR' A
#
# COMPACT_ATOMS: atom_id res chain seq x y z
N MET A 1 -1.22 8.90 0.54
CA MET A 1 -2.60 8.66 1.06
C MET A 1 -3.68 9.16 0.10
N ARG A 2 -3.44 10.22 -0.69
CA ARG A 2 -4.36 10.81 -1.68
C ARG A 2 -5.10 9.79 -2.58
N GLU A 3 -4.40 8.84 -3.18
CA GLU A 3 -5.02 7.84 -4.07
C GLU A 3 -6.09 6.98 -3.36
N ARG A 4 -5.81 6.53 -2.14
CA ARG A 4 -6.73 5.67 -1.38
C ARG A 4 -7.97 6.45 -0.94
N ALA A 5 -7.77 7.66 -0.43
CA ALA A 5 -8.86 8.55 -0.04
C ALA A 5 -9.78 8.86 -1.23
N ALA A 6 -9.22 9.15 -2.40
CA ALA A 6 -10.00 9.38 -3.62
C ALA A 6 -10.83 8.15 -4.02
N ALA A 7 -10.28 6.94 -3.85
CA ALA A 7 -11.03 5.70 -4.07
C ALA A 7 -12.21 5.56 -3.10
N ILE A 8 -12.02 5.85 -1.81
CA ILE A 8 -13.08 5.78 -0.81
C ILE A 8 -14.22 6.76 -1.12
N ILE A 9 -13.88 8.02 -1.41
CA ILE A 9 -14.87 9.05 -1.73
C ILE A 9 -15.71 8.63 -2.94
N LYS A 10 -15.07 8.20 -4.03
CA LYS A 10 -15.79 7.79 -5.24
C LYS A 10 -16.70 6.59 -5.04
N VAL A 11 -16.27 5.61 -4.24
CA VAL A 11 -17.12 4.47 -3.89
C VAL A 11 -18.28 4.89 -2.99
N ALA A 12 -18.05 5.83 -2.06
CA ALA A 12 -19.10 6.40 -1.23
C ALA A 12 -20.12 7.21 -2.06
N ASP A 13 -19.67 7.85 -3.14
CA ASP A 13 -20.52 8.52 -4.14
C ASP A 13 -21.28 7.54 -5.06
N GLY A 14 -21.24 6.22 -4.76
CA GLY A 14 -21.99 5.19 -5.47
C GLY A 14 -21.29 4.60 -6.70
N GLN A 15 -20.04 4.99 -6.99
CA GLN A 15 -19.31 4.41 -8.12
C GLN A 15 -18.87 2.97 -7.83
N ALA A 16 -19.02 2.08 -8.82
CA ALA A 16 -18.57 0.71 -8.68
C ALA A 16 -17.04 0.61 -8.53
N ALA A 17 -16.56 -0.23 -7.61
CA ALA A 17 -15.13 -0.39 -7.35
C ALA A 17 -14.30 -0.76 -8.60
N ARG A 18 -14.89 -1.49 -9.55
CA ARG A 18 -14.26 -1.82 -10.84
C ARG A 18 -14.06 -0.56 -11.69
N GLN A 19 -15.08 0.28 -11.82
CA GLN A 19 -15.00 1.55 -12.54
C GLN A 19 -13.97 2.48 -11.91
N VAL A 20 -13.97 2.60 -10.58
CA VAL A 20 -12.98 3.40 -9.85
C VAL A 20 -11.56 2.90 -10.10
N ALA A 21 -11.34 1.57 -10.07
CA ALA A 21 -10.03 0.98 -10.30
C ALA A 21 -9.49 1.22 -11.72
N HIS A 22 -10.34 1.22 -12.75
CA HIS A 22 -9.93 1.38 -14.15
C HIS A 22 -9.88 2.83 -14.62
N HIS A 23 -10.81 3.68 -14.18
CA HIS A 23 -11.02 5.02 -14.71
C HIS A 23 -11.07 6.11 -13.63
N GLY A 24 -11.30 5.75 -12.38
CA GLY A 24 -11.46 6.71 -11.28
C GLY A 24 -10.18 7.08 -10.55
N LEU A 25 -9.02 6.53 -10.90
CA LEU A 25 -7.75 6.79 -10.23
C LEU A 25 -6.68 7.24 -11.23
N LEU A 26 -5.63 7.93 -10.73
CA LEU A 26 -4.52 8.42 -11.55
C LEU A 26 -3.79 7.27 -12.28
N LYS A 27 -3.75 6.09 -11.67
CA LYS A 27 -3.20 4.87 -12.25
C LYS A 27 -4.25 3.78 -12.18
N ARG A 28 -4.34 3.00 -13.25
CA ARG A 28 -5.17 1.79 -13.26
C ARG A 28 -4.70 0.84 -12.16
N ARG A 29 -5.67 0.35 -11.37
CA ARG A 29 -5.46 -0.64 -10.30
C ARG A 29 -6.30 -1.86 -10.55
N ASP A 30 -6.01 -2.91 -9.79
CA ASP A 30 -6.89 -4.06 -9.70
C ASP A 30 -8.12 -3.72 -8.84
N LYS A 31 -9.29 -4.21 -9.24
CA LYS A 31 -10.55 -4.02 -8.48
C LYS A 31 -10.41 -4.45 -7.03
N ASN A 32 -9.75 -5.59 -6.78
CA ASN A 32 -9.59 -6.13 -5.44
C ASN A 32 -8.74 -5.20 -4.55
N THR A 33 -7.82 -4.43 -5.14
CA THR A 33 -7.06 -3.41 -4.39
C THR A 33 -7.98 -2.32 -3.85
N VAL A 34 -8.93 -1.85 -4.67
CA VAL A 34 -9.92 -0.86 -4.24
C VAL A 34 -10.84 -1.46 -3.17
N CYS A 35 -11.33 -2.69 -3.37
CA CYS A 35 -12.13 -3.39 -2.37
C CYS A 35 -11.39 -3.58 -1.04
N GLU A 36 -10.09 -3.89 -1.07
CA GLU A 36 -9.26 -4.02 0.14
C GLU A 36 -9.15 -2.69 0.89
N TRP A 37 -8.99 -1.56 0.18
CA TRP A 37 -8.98 -0.24 0.82
C TRP A 37 -10.31 0.09 1.48
N VAL A 38 -11.43 -0.20 0.81
CA VAL A 38 -12.77 -0.01 1.38
C VAL A 38 -12.97 -0.84 2.64
N ARG A 39 -12.63 -2.14 2.59
CA ARG A 39 -12.72 -3.03 3.76
C ARG A 39 -11.89 -2.51 4.94
N ARG A 40 -10.66 -2.07 4.69
CA ARG A 40 -9.79 -1.51 5.73
C ARG A 40 -10.32 -0.20 6.29
N TYR A 41 -10.89 0.66 5.45
CA TYR A 41 -11.51 1.88 5.90
C TYR A 41 -12.73 1.59 6.79
N GLN A 42 -13.58 0.64 6.43
CA GLN A 42 -14.72 0.23 7.25
C GLN A 42 -14.28 -0.37 8.60
N ALA A 43 -13.19 -1.13 8.63
CA ALA A 43 -12.70 -1.78 9.85
C ALA A 43 -11.89 -0.85 10.78
N GLU A 44 -11.01 -0.01 10.22
CA GLU A 44 -9.99 0.74 10.97
C GLU A 44 -10.14 2.28 10.80
N GLY A 45 -11.12 2.74 10.03
CA GLY A 45 -11.27 4.14 9.65
C GLY A 45 -10.06 4.66 8.85
N LEU A 46 -9.67 5.91 9.12
CA LEU A 46 -8.53 6.54 8.46
C LEU A 46 -7.19 5.83 8.72
N LYS A 47 -7.05 5.11 9.85
CA LYS A 47 -5.84 4.34 10.17
C LYS A 47 -5.61 3.22 9.14
N GLY A 48 -6.70 2.58 8.68
CA GLY A 48 -6.65 1.51 7.67
C GLY A 48 -6.15 1.96 6.30
N LEU A 49 -6.15 3.27 6.02
CA LEU A 49 -5.66 3.84 4.77
C LEU A 49 -4.17 4.22 4.82
N GLN A 50 -3.53 4.17 5.98
CA GLN A 50 -2.10 4.48 6.10
C GLN A 50 -1.22 3.37 5.47
N ILE A 51 -0.01 3.73 5.08
CA ILE A 51 0.97 2.74 4.59
C ILE A 51 1.59 2.11 5.83
N LYS A 52 1.30 0.82 6.08
CA LYS A 52 1.91 0.07 7.18
C LYS A 52 3.43 -0.04 6.95
N PRO A 53 4.26 0.10 8.00
CA PRO A 53 5.70 -0.11 7.89
C PRO A 53 6.00 -1.54 7.43
N GLY A 54 7.09 -1.72 6.67
CA GLY A 54 7.48 -3.01 6.11
C GLY A 54 6.72 -3.46 4.86
N ARG A 55 5.85 -2.62 4.29
CA ARG A 55 5.22 -2.88 2.99
C ARG A 55 6.22 -2.61 1.85
N GLY A 56 6.31 -3.55 0.91
CA GLY A 56 7.22 -3.48 -0.24
C GLY A 56 8.16 -4.68 -0.29
N ARG A 57 8.84 -4.89 -1.41
CA ARG A 57 9.85 -5.94 -1.53
C ARG A 57 11.04 -5.56 -0.65
N LYS A 58 11.40 -6.40 0.31
CA LYS A 58 12.65 -6.25 1.06
C LYS A 58 13.82 -6.18 0.06
N PRO A 59 14.81 -5.29 0.26
CA PRO A 59 15.95 -5.22 -0.64
C PRO A 59 16.63 -6.59 -0.71
N ALA A 60 17.04 -6.98 -1.91
CA ALA A 60 17.70 -8.27 -2.15
C ALA A 60 19.10 -8.34 -1.50
N PHE A 61 19.65 -7.20 -1.11
CA PHE A 61 20.96 -7.07 -0.51
C PHE A 61 20.84 -6.31 0.81
N PHE A 62 21.21 -6.99 1.89
CA PHE A 62 21.54 -6.37 3.17
C PHE A 62 23.02 -6.70 3.42
N PRO A 63 23.95 -5.73 3.37
CA PRO A 63 25.35 -6.02 3.68
C PRO A 63 25.42 -6.48 5.15
N SER A 64 25.73 -7.76 5.37
CA SER A 64 26.13 -8.23 6.69
C SER A 64 27.47 -7.58 7.01
N ALA A 65 27.54 -6.86 8.14
CA ALA A 65 28.76 -6.22 8.59
C ALA A 65 29.85 -7.30 8.70
N GLY A 66 30.87 -7.20 7.83
CA GLY A 66 31.97 -8.15 7.77
C GLY A 66 32.63 -8.29 9.14
N ASN A 67 32.69 -9.53 9.62
CA ASN A 67 33.41 -9.91 10.83
C ASN A 67 34.88 -9.51 10.67
N LYS A 68 35.29 -8.36 11.24
CA LYS A 68 36.70 -7.99 11.36
C LYS A 68 37.36 -8.88 12.40
N ARG A 69 37.69 -10.12 12.03
CA ARG A 69 38.67 -10.91 12.78
C ARG A 69 40.03 -10.25 12.58
N GLY A 70 40.48 -9.56 13.63
CA GLY A 70 41.80 -8.95 13.71
C GLY A 70 42.87 -10.00 13.45
N ARG A 71 43.64 -9.79 12.39
CA ARG A 71 44.92 -10.44 12.14
C ARG A 71 45.97 -9.63 12.91
N SER A 72 46.32 -10.02 14.12
CA SER A 72 47.55 -9.55 14.74
C SER A 72 48.71 -10.34 14.17
N ARG A 73 49.74 -9.60 13.71
CA ARG A 73 51.09 -10.11 13.51
C ARG A 73 51.75 -10.37 14.86
#